data_AF-A0A0P4WCQ3-F1
#
_entry.id   AF-A0A0P4WCQ3-F1
#
_cell.length_a   1.000
_cell.length_b   1.000
_cell.length_c   1.000
_cell.angle_alpha   90.00
_cell.angle_beta   90.00
_cell.angle_gamma   90.00
#
_symmetry.space_group_name_H-M   'P 1'
#
loop_
_entity.id
_entity.type
_entity.pdbx_description
1 polymer ?
#
loop_
_entity_poly.entity_id
_entity_poly.type
_entity_poly.pdbx_seq_one_letter_code
_entity_poly.pdbx_strand_id
1 'polypeptide(L)'
;MLDVNVVALCLCTREALTSMKERGVDDGHIIHINSLGGHRISPMPGIRFYCGTKHMVTALTEALRQELRQTDTNIRISAISPGVVETEFAVNSGLSHAAAQQLYQQLPCMQADDITESVIHVLSAPPHVQIHDILMRPTKGQT
;
A
#
# COMPACT_ATOMS: atom_id res chain seq x y z
N MET A 1 0.10 13.44 7.63
CA MET A 1 0.52 12.04 7.41
C MET A 1 -0.44 11.06 8.07
N LEU A 2 -0.67 11.13 9.39
CA LEU A 2 -1.57 10.18 10.08
C LEU A 2 -3.01 10.24 9.55
N ASP A 3 -3.55 11.45 9.39
CA ASP A 3 -4.93 11.64 8.92
C ASP A 3 -5.19 10.99 7.56
N VAL A 4 -4.21 11.02 6.66
CA VAL A 4 -4.35 10.45 5.31
C VAL A 4 -3.94 8.98 5.27
N ASN A 5 -2.73 8.67 5.75
CA ASN A 5 -2.16 7.33 5.61
C ASN A 5 -2.86 6.29 6.49
N VAL A 6 -3.51 6.71 7.57
CA VAL A 6 -4.13 5.83 8.56
C VAL A 6 -5.61 6.13 8.69
N VAL A 7 -5.99 7.34 9.11
CA VAL A 7 -7.38 7.62 9.47
C VAL A 7 -8.29 7.52 8.25
N ALA A 8 -7.95 8.21 7.15
CA ALA A 8 -8.71 8.15 5.91
C ALA A 8 -8.72 6.73 5.32
N LEU A 9 -7.60 6.01 5.39
CA LEU A 9 -7.54 4.60 4.98
C LEU A 9 -8.53 3.74 5.76
N CYS A 10 -8.58 3.82 7.09
CA CYS A 10 -9.55 3.11 7.90
C CYS A 10 -11.00 3.51 7.58
N LEU A 11 -11.26 4.80 7.37
CA LEU A 11 -12.60 5.30 7.03
C LEU A 11 -13.06 4.77 5.66
N CYS A 12 -12.23 4.89 4.62
CA CYS A 12 -12.54 4.38 3.29
C CYS A 12 -12.78 2.86 3.31
N THR A 13 -11.96 2.12 4.05
CA THR A 13 -12.09 0.68 4.22
C THR A 13 -13.40 0.31 4.91
N ARG A 14 -13.76 1.00 6.00
CA ARG A 14 -15.05 0.81 6.68
C ARG A 14 -16.23 1.07 5.74
N GLU A 15 -16.23 2.21 5.04
CA GLU A 15 -17.33 2.56 4.14
C GLU A 15 -17.44 1.62 2.94
N ALA A 16 -16.31 1.13 2.42
CA ALA A 16 -16.29 0.12 1.36
C ALA A 16 -16.94 -1.19 1.83
N LEU A 17 -16.59 -1.67 3.03
CA LEU A 17 -17.20 -2.87 3.62
C LEU A 17 -18.69 -2.69 3.90
N THR A 18 -19.10 -1.54 4.45
CA THR A 18 -20.51 -1.20 4.62
C THR A 18 -21.26 -1.26 3.30
N SER A 19 -20.71 -0.62 2.26
CA SER A 19 -21.30 -0.63 0.92
C SER A 19 -21.40 -2.04 0.31
N MET A 20 -20.38 -2.88 0.47
CA MET A 20 -20.41 -4.27 0.01
C MET A 20 -21.51 -5.05 0.72
N LYS A 21 -21.58 -4.94 2.05
CA LYS A 21 -22.58 -5.61 2.88
C LYS A 21 -24.01 -5.21 2.51
N GLU A 22 -24.27 -3.91 2.35
CA GLU A 22 -25.59 -3.39 1.99
C GLU A 22 -26.08 -3.87 0.62
N ARG A 23 -25.15 -4.18 -0.29
CA ARG A 23 -25.44 -4.68 -1.64
C ARG A 23 -25.39 -6.20 -1.75
N GLY A 24 -25.10 -6.92 -0.66
CA GLY A 24 -24.91 -8.37 -0.67
C GLY A 24 -23.71 -8.83 -1.52
N VAL A 25 -22.69 -7.98 -1.67
CA VAL A 25 -21.43 -8.35 -2.34
C VAL A 25 -20.60 -9.18 -1.38
N ASP A 26 -20.23 -10.38 -1.82
CA ASP A 26 -19.50 -11.34 -1.00
C ASP A 26 -18.07 -11.61 -1.51
N ASP A 27 -17.68 -11.08 -2.66
CA ASP A 27 -16.41 -11.33 -3.34
C ASP A 27 -15.63 -10.02 -3.61
N GLY A 28 -15.91 -8.98 -2.81
CA GLY A 28 -15.23 -7.70 -2.90
C GLY A 28 -13.72 -7.80 -2.60
N HIS A 29 -12.96 -6.78 -2.99
CA HIS A 29 -11.52 -6.73 -2.72
C HIS A 29 -11.10 -5.33 -2.28
N ILE A 30 -10.45 -5.24 -1.12
CA ILE A 30 -9.83 -4.01 -0.62
C ILE A 30 -8.32 -4.12 -0.81
N ILE A 31 -7.70 -3.09 -1.42
CA ILE A 31 -6.25 -3.07 -1.64
C ILE A 31 -5.67 -1.82 -0.99
N HIS A 32 -4.83 -2.01 0.01
CA HIS A 32 -4.07 -0.93 0.63
C HIS A 32 -2.73 -0.73 -0.08
N ILE A 33 -2.46 0.50 -0.52
CA ILE A 33 -1.11 0.87 -0.99
C ILE A 33 -0.25 1.15 0.24
N ASN A 34 0.57 0.16 0.62
CA ASN A 34 1.52 0.24 1.72
C ASN A 34 2.87 0.79 1.23
N SER A 35 4.00 0.24 1.73
CA SER A 35 5.36 0.60 1.36
C SER A 35 6.32 -0.43 1.97
N LEU A 36 7.51 -0.60 1.39
CA LEU A 36 8.62 -1.23 2.12
C LEU A 36 8.92 -0.54 3.45
N GLY A 37 8.62 0.76 3.59
CA GLY A 37 8.67 1.48 4.85
C GLY A 37 7.70 0.98 5.92
N GLY A 38 6.72 0.13 5.56
CA GLY A 38 5.82 -0.56 6.49
C GLY A 38 6.35 -1.88 7.02
N HIS A 39 7.51 -2.32 6.53
CA HIS A 39 8.16 -3.58 6.87
C HIS A 39 9.57 -3.40 7.43
N ARG A 40 10.14 -2.22 7.24
CA ARG A 40 11.45 -1.82 7.76
C ARG A 40 11.52 -0.32 7.92
N ILE A 41 12.39 0.14 8.81
CA ILE A 41 12.70 1.57 8.94
C ILE A 41 13.81 1.91 7.96
N SER A 42 13.50 2.72 6.95
CA SER A 42 14.50 3.18 6.00
C SER A 42 15.50 4.14 6.66
N PRO A 43 16.79 4.06 6.31
CA PRO A 43 17.82 4.98 6.82
C PRO A 43 17.70 6.39 6.24
N MET A 44 16.87 6.60 5.21
CA MET A 44 16.68 7.91 4.59
C MET A 44 16.19 8.93 5.64
N PRO A 45 16.85 10.10 5.76
CA PRO A 45 16.40 11.15 6.67
C PRO A 45 14.97 11.61 6.37
N GLY A 46 14.22 12.00 7.41
CA GLY A 46 12.89 12.60 7.26
C GLY A 46 11.72 11.61 7.09
N ILE A 47 11.96 10.33 6.82
CA ILE A 47 10.86 9.37 6.54
C ILE A 47 10.51 8.41 7.67
N ARG A 48 11.11 8.55 8.87
CA ARG A 48 10.85 7.64 10.00
C ARG A 48 9.40 7.65 10.47
N PHE A 49 8.78 8.84 10.56
CA PHE A 49 7.38 8.97 10.92
C PHE A 49 6.47 8.36 9.84
N TYR A 50 6.79 8.60 8.57
CA TYR A 50 6.12 7.94 7.43
C TYR A 50 6.20 6.41 7.55
N CYS A 51 7.38 5.86 7.83
CA CYS A 51 7.56 4.42 8.06
C CYS A 51 6.66 3.92 9.19
N GLY A 52 6.54 4.68 10.28
CA GLY A 52 5.60 4.38 11.38
C GLY A 52 4.15 4.31 10.91
N THR A 53 3.70 5.26 10.08
CA THR A 53 2.33 5.20 9.51
C THR A 53 2.14 3.97 8.62
N LYS A 54 3.17 3.56 7.86
CA LYS A 54 3.09 2.39 6.99
C LYS A 54 3.16 1.06 7.76
N HIS A 55 3.86 1.01 8.89
CA HIS A 55 3.79 -0.14 9.80
C HIS A 55 2.38 -0.30 10.39
N MET A 56 1.71 0.82 10.67
CA MET A 56 0.32 0.79 11.09
C MET A 56 -0.59 0.26 9.97
N VAL A 57 -0.36 0.66 8.72
CA VAL A 57 -1.07 0.08 7.55
C VAL A 57 -0.84 -1.43 7.44
N THR A 58 0.40 -1.91 7.65
CA THR A 58 0.70 -3.36 7.68
C THR A 58 -0.16 -4.07 8.73
N ALA A 59 -0.16 -3.56 9.97
CA ALA A 59 -0.93 -4.14 11.06
C ALA A 59 -2.45 -4.10 10.81
N LEU A 60 -2.97 -2.98 10.31
CA LEU A 60 -4.40 -2.80 10.01
C LEU A 60 -4.87 -3.72 8.88
N THR A 61 -4.05 -3.91 7.85
CA THR A 61 -4.37 -4.81 6.73
C THR A 61 -4.49 -6.26 7.23
N GLU A 62 -3.53 -6.71 8.05
CA GLU A 62 -3.56 -8.05 8.63
C GLU A 62 -4.70 -8.23 9.64
N ALA A 63 -4.97 -7.23 10.48
CA ALA A 63 -6.08 -7.27 11.43
C ALA A 63 -7.43 -7.42 10.71
N LEU A 64 -7.70 -6.59 9.68
CA LEU A 64 -8.94 -6.70 8.92
C LEU A 64 -9.04 -8.02 8.16
N ARG A 65 -7.93 -8.54 7.64
CA ARG A 65 -7.92 -9.88 7.04
C ARG A 65 -8.36 -10.96 8.02
N GLN A 66 -7.93 -10.88 9.28
CA GLN A 66 -8.36 -11.82 10.33
C GLN A 66 -9.84 -11.64 10.68
N GLU A 67 -10.33 -10.40 10.77
CA GLU A 67 -11.75 -10.10 11.01
C GLU A 67 -12.64 -10.65 9.89
N LEU A 68 -12.28 -10.43 8.62
CA LEU A 68 -13.02 -10.97 7.47
C LEU A 68 -13.03 -12.50 7.45
N ARG A 69 -11.92 -13.15 7.86
CA ARG A 69 -11.86 -14.62 7.97
C ARG A 69 -12.78 -15.19 9.06
N GLN A 70 -13.22 -14.38 10.01
CA GLN A 70 -14.17 -14.79 11.06
C GLN A 70 -15.63 -14.62 10.62
N THR A 71 -15.85 -13.97 9.48
CA THR A 71 -17.17 -13.85 8.85
C THR A 71 -17.33 -14.88 7.72
N ASP A 72 -18.57 -15.16 7.33
CA ASP A 72 -18.89 -16.09 6.23
C ASP A 72 -18.81 -15.41 4.86
N THR A 73 -17.75 -14.62 4.65
CA THR A 73 -17.56 -13.83 3.42
C THR A 73 -16.33 -14.23 2.63
N ASN A 74 -16.39 -14.07 1.32
CA ASN A 74 -15.25 -14.22 0.41
C ASN A 74 -14.56 -12.88 0.08
N ILE A 75 -14.87 -11.80 0.80
CA ILE A 75 -14.20 -10.50 0.63
C ILE A 75 -12.72 -10.65 0.97
N ARG A 76 -11.86 -10.19 0.05
CA ARG A 76 -10.41 -10.24 0.18
C ARG A 76 -9.83 -8.90 0.58
N ILE A 77 -8.67 -8.94 1.24
CA ILE A 77 -7.84 -7.77 1.46
C ILE A 77 -6.38 -8.06 1.16
N SER A 78 -5.71 -7.11 0.50
CA SER A 78 -4.30 -7.18 0.12
C SER A 78 -3.57 -5.87 0.38
N ALA A 79 -2.26 -5.96 0.54
CA ALA A 79 -1.37 -4.81 0.45
C ALA A 79 -0.47 -4.86 -0.80
N ILE A 80 -0.10 -3.70 -1.30
CA ILE A 80 1.02 -3.54 -2.25
C ILE A 80 2.07 -2.69 -1.54
N SER A 81 3.28 -3.23 -1.37
CA SER A 81 4.35 -2.67 -0.55
C SER A 81 5.57 -2.29 -1.40
N PRO A 82 5.51 -1.17 -2.15
CA PRO A 82 6.60 -0.77 -3.04
C PRO A 82 7.78 -0.12 -2.29
N GLY A 83 8.96 -0.23 -2.91
CA GLY A 83 10.12 0.62 -2.67
C GLY A 83 9.96 2.01 -3.30
N VAL A 84 11.05 2.57 -3.82
CA VAL A 84 11.03 3.89 -4.45
C VAL A 84 10.27 3.81 -5.79
N VAL A 85 9.29 4.70 -5.96
CA VAL A 85 8.50 4.86 -7.19
C VAL A 85 8.58 6.32 -7.63
N GLU A 86 8.87 6.56 -8.90
CA GLU A 86 8.92 7.90 -9.48
C GLU A 86 7.49 8.47 -9.59
N THR A 87 7.16 9.37 -8.67
CA THR A 87 5.86 10.04 -8.55
C THR A 87 6.04 11.42 -7.93
N GLU A 88 4.95 12.17 -7.76
CA GLU A 88 4.92 13.44 -7.02
C GLU A 88 5.18 13.26 -5.52
N PHE A 89 5.35 12.03 -5.01
CA PHE A 89 5.58 11.75 -3.59
C PHE A 89 6.73 12.58 -3.00
N ALA A 90 7.88 12.62 -3.67
CA ALA A 90 9.04 13.39 -3.21
C ALA A 90 8.69 14.89 -3.03
N VAL A 91 8.00 15.49 -4.02
CA VAL A 91 7.57 16.88 -3.95
C VAL A 91 6.58 17.10 -2.81
N ASN A 92 5.57 16.23 -2.70
CA ASN A 92 4.55 16.28 -1.65
C ASN A 92 5.12 16.01 -0.24
N SER A 93 6.29 15.38 -0.15
CA SER A 93 7.04 15.16 1.09
C SER A 93 7.93 16.34 1.49
N GLY A 94 7.93 17.42 0.71
CA GLY A 94 8.62 18.68 1.01
C GLY A 94 9.92 18.93 0.23
N LEU A 95 10.25 18.07 -0.74
CA LEU A 95 11.37 18.35 -1.65
C LEU A 95 10.94 19.37 -2.72
N SER A 96 11.88 20.20 -3.17
CA SER A 96 11.65 21.00 -4.38
C SER A 96 11.54 20.10 -5.61
N HIS A 97 10.89 20.57 -6.68
CA HIS A 97 10.85 19.82 -7.95
C HIS A 97 12.25 19.44 -8.45
N ALA A 98 13.22 20.34 -8.36
CA ALA A 98 14.60 20.05 -8.76
C ALA A 98 15.25 18.97 -7.89
N ALA A 99 15.04 19.00 -6.57
CA ALA A 99 15.56 17.99 -5.66
C ALA A 99 14.89 16.62 -5.86
N ALA A 100 13.58 16.60 -6.10
CA ALA A 100 12.83 15.38 -6.42
C ALA A 100 13.31 14.75 -7.74
N GLN A 101 13.49 15.55 -8.78
CA GLN A 101 14.02 15.08 -10.06
C GLN A 101 15.44 14.52 -9.91
N GLN A 102 16.30 15.22 -9.17
CA GLN A 102 17.65 14.74 -8.89
C GLN A 102 17.64 13.42 -8.10
N LEU A 103 16.75 13.28 -7.12
CA LEU A 103 16.58 12.04 -6.34
C LEU A 103 16.26 10.85 -7.25
N TYR A 104 15.28 11.00 -8.15
CA TYR A 104 14.87 9.93 -9.05
C TYR A 104 15.89 9.63 -10.18
N GLN A 105 16.70 10.61 -10.58
CA GLN A 105 17.81 10.38 -11.50
C GLN A 105 18.97 9.59 -10.86
N GLN A 106 19.18 9.75 -9.56
CA GLN A 106 20.29 9.13 -8.83
C GLN A 106 19.93 7.77 -8.23
N LEU A 107 18.65 7.52 -7.96
CA LEU A 107 18.16 6.28 -7.38
C LEU A 107 17.39 5.47 -8.43
N PRO A 108 17.71 4.18 -8.61
CA PRO A 108 16.80 3.29 -9.31
C PRO A 108 15.42 3.36 -8.65
N CYS A 109 14.40 3.56 -9.48
CA CYS A 109 13.01 3.68 -9.06
C CYS A 109 12.13 2.82 -9.98
N MET A 110 11.01 2.36 -9.44
CA MET A 110 9.92 1.79 -10.22
C MET A 110 9.06 2.93 -10.78
N GLN A 111 8.22 2.62 -11.74
CA GLN A 111 7.23 3.52 -12.31
C GLN A 111 5.84 3.21 -11.74
N ALA A 112 4.90 4.15 -11.89
CA ALA A 112 3.51 3.93 -11.44
C ALA A 112 2.89 2.69 -12.12
N ASP A 113 3.24 2.42 -13.37
CA ASP A 113 2.78 1.26 -14.13
C ASP A 113 3.18 -0.06 -13.46
N ASP A 114 4.35 -0.16 -12.85
CA ASP A 114 4.78 -1.37 -12.12
C ASP A 114 3.85 -1.68 -10.93
N ILE A 115 3.31 -0.64 -10.29
CA ILE A 115 2.35 -0.76 -9.18
C ILE A 115 0.98 -1.16 -9.71
N THR A 116 0.57 -0.58 -10.83
CA THR A 116 -0.68 -0.93 -11.52
C THR A 116 -0.69 -2.40 -11.94
N GLU A 117 0.40 -2.90 -12.53
CA GLU A 117 0.54 -4.32 -12.89
C GLU A 117 0.46 -5.24 -11.66
N SER A 118 1.01 -4.81 -10.53
CA SER A 118 0.92 -5.56 -9.27
C SER A 118 -0.51 -5.59 -8.72
N VAL A 119 -1.26 -4.49 -8.84
CA VAL A 119 -2.69 -4.43 -8.49
C VAL A 119 -3.50 -5.36 -9.40
N ILE A 120 -3.26 -5.32 -10.72
CA ILE A 120 -3.90 -6.22 -11.69
C ILE A 120 -3.61 -7.68 -11.35
N HIS A 121 -2.36 -8.00 -11.02
CA HIS A 121 -1.98 -9.35 -10.61
C HIS A 121 -2.77 -9.82 -9.38
N VAL A 122 -2.88 -8.99 -8.34
CA VAL A 122 -3.68 -9.29 -7.14
C VAL A 122 -5.15 -9.53 -7.47
N LEU A 123 -5.74 -8.70 -8.32
CA LEU A 123 -7.14 -8.84 -8.72
C LEU A 123 -7.36 -10.09 -9.59
N SER A 124 -6.38 -10.46 -10.42
CA SER A 124 -6.45 -11.61 -11.32
C SER A 124 -6.39 -12.97 -10.63
N ALA A 125 -5.97 -13.01 -9.36
CA ALA A 125 -5.92 -14.23 -8.58
C ALA A 125 -7.32 -14.88 -8.48
N PRO A 126 -7.45 -16.21 -8.64
CA PRO A 126 -8.74 -16.89 -8.50
C PRO A 126 -9.46 -16.56 -7.18
N PRO A 127 -10.80 -16.60 -7.10
CA PRO A 127 -11.54 -16.17 -5.91
C PRO A 127 -11.12 -16.86 -4.60
N HIS A 128 -10.68 -18.11 -4.66
CA HIS A 128 -10.20 -18.89 -3.51
C HIS A 128 -8.75 -18.58 -3.10
N VAL A 129 -8.06 -17.70 -3.82
CA VAL A 129 -6.68 -17.27 -3.55
C VAL A 129 -6.69 -15.84 -3.02
N GLN A 130 -6.10 -15.66 -1.84
CA GLN A 130 -5.86 -14.36 -1.25
C GLN A 130 -4.36 -14.06 -1.24
N ILE A 131 -3.94 -13.09 -2.03
CA ILE A 131 -2.57 -12.55 -1.98
C ILE A 131 -2.51 -11.56 -0.82
N HIS A 132 -1.67 -11.82 0.18
CA HIS A 132 -1.62 -10.97 1.37
C HIS A 132 -0.88 -9.65 1.11
N ASP A 133 0.32 -9.73 0.52
CA ASP A 133 1.17 -8.57 0.28
C ASP A 133 2.11 -8.84 -0.90
N ILE A 134 2.38 -7.80 -1.70
CA ILE A 134 3.42 -7.80 -2.72
C ILE A 134 4.50 -6.81 -2.31
N LEU A 135 5.64 -7.32 -1.86
CA LEU A 135 6.82 -6.50 -1.59
C LEU A 135 7.65 -6.43 -2.86
N MET A 136 7.84 -5.21 -3.37
CA MET A 136 8.57 -5.00 -4.62
C MET A 136 9.52 -3.81 -4.50
N ARG A 137 10.66 -3.89 -5.19
CA ARG A 137 11.66 -2.83 -5.27
C ARG A 137 12.41 -2.90 -6.60
N PRO A 138 13.05 -1.80 -7.01
CA PRO A 138 14.00 -1.80 -8.11
C PRO A 138 15.05 -2.91 -7.94
N THR A 139 15.43 -3.55 -9.04
CA THR A 139 16.43 -4.64 -9.03
C THR A 139 17.84 -4.15 -8.67
N LYS A 140 18.14 -2.88 -8.95
CA LYS A 140 19.37 -2.20 -8.59
C LYS A 140 19.08 -1.20 -7.47
N GLY A 141 20.03 -0.99 -6.55
CA GLY A 141 19.92 -0.01 -5.46
C GLY A 141 19.98 -0.66 -4.07
N GLN A 142 20.88 -0.17 -3.22
CA GLN A 142 20.97 -0.62 -1.82
C GLN A 142 19.99 0.17 -0.95
N THR A 143 19.07 -0.53 -0.31
CA THR A 143 18.77 -0.51 1.13
C THR A 143 17.79 -1.64 1.40
#